data_AF-A0A7C9VMN5-F1
#
_entry.id   AF-A0A7C9VMN5-F1
#
_cell.length_a   1.000
_cell.length_b   1.000
_cell.length_c   1.000
_cell.angle_alpha   90.00
_cell.angle_beta   90.00
_cell.angle_gamma   90.00
#
_symmetry.space_group_name_H-M   'P 1'
#
loop_
_entity.id
_entity.type
_entity.pdbx_description
1 polymer ?
#
loop_
_entity_poly.entity_id
_entity_poly.type
_entity_poly.pdbx_seq_one_letter_code
_entity_poly.pdbx_strand_id
1 'polypeptide(L)'
;MFLLESNSRRLAVAAVLGLPFFSSASMAQSAQPFAGMSGVWSGKGSISLEGGAKEAIRCRATYAVRNDGNALQQTLRCASDSYKIELTSNVVADGGKLTGTWSEATRNVSGDVQGTTSGGRFQVVVSAGTFSADLLLTTRGNSQSVVIRSTGGEFKGANITLTRT
;
A
#
# COMPACT_ATOMS: atom_id res chain seq x y z
N MET A 1 -71.18 -4.73 61.53
CA MET A 1 -71.93 -4.37 60.30
C MET A 1 -70.90 -3.91 59.28
N PHE A 2 -70.72 -4.69 58.19
CA PHE A 2 -70.55 -4.26 56.79
C PHE A 2 -69.93 -2.86 56.53
N LEU A 3 -68.92 -2.59 55.69
CA LEU A 3 -68.42 -3.24 54.46
C LEU A 3 -67.05 -2.64 54.08
N LEU A 4 -66.30 -3.35 53.23
CA LEU A 4 -65.18 -2.82 52.44
C LEU A 4 -65.69 -1.80 51.40
N GLU A 5 -64.91 -0.75 51.13
CA GLU A 5 -64.86 -0.11 49.81
C GLU A 5 -63.41 0.19 49.40
N SER A 6 -63.11 -0.18 48.15
CA SER A 6 -61.84 -0.01 47.44
C SER A 6 -62.07 0.92 46.26
N ASN A 7 -61.24 1.97 46.11
CA ASN A 7 -60.84 2.55 44.81
C ASN A 7 -59.80 3.66 45.06
N SER A 8 -58.57 3.64 44.54
CA SER A 8 -58.06 3.62 43.15
C SER A 8 -57.55 4.99 42.69
N ARG A 9 -56.20 5.09 42.60
CA ARG A 9 -55.36 5.87 41.66
C ARG A 9 -55.35 7.41 41.82
N ARG A 10 -54.19 8.05 41.92
CA ARG A 10 -53.38 8.69 40.83
C ARG A 10 -52.32 9.57 41.53
N LEU A 11 -51.07 9.81 41.13
CA LEU A 11 -50.24 9.58 39.96
C LEU A 11 -48.78 9.49 40.47
N ALA A 12 -48.01 8.49 40.05
CA ALA A 12 -46.56 8.49 40.27
C ALA A 12 -45.90 9.41 39.23
N VAL A 13 -45.16 10.42 39.69
CA VAL A 13 -44.30 11.26 38.85
C VAL A 13 -43.05 10.43 38.51
N ALA A 14 -42.93 10.00 37.26
CA ALA A 14 -41.70 9.41 36.73
C ALA A 14 -41.08 10.41 35.74
N ALA A 15 -40.18 11.26 36.23
CA ALA A 15 -39.33 12.08 35.38
C ALA A 15 -38.21 11.18 34.84
N VAL A 16 -38.39 10.63 33.63
CA VAL A 16 -37.33 9.93 32.90
C VAL A 16 -36.43 10.99 32.28
N LEU A 17 -35.27 11.23 32.92
CA LEU A 17 -34.17 12.00 32.37
C LEU A 17 -33.60 11.26 31.15
N GLY A 18 -33.89 11.76 29.94
CA GLY A 18 -33.33 11.26 28.70
C GLY A 18 -31.83 11.59 28.60
N LEU A 19 -30.99 10.56 28.58
CA LEU A 19 -29.57 10.66 28.25
C LEU A 19 -29.40 10.90 26.75
N PRO A 20 -28.72 11.97 26.30
CA PRO A 20 -28.39 12.14 24.89
C PRO A 20 -27.31 11.11 24.51
N PHE A 21 -27.66 10.21 23.60
CA PHE A 21 -26.69 9.36 22.90
C PHE A 21 -25.82 10.27 22.02
N PHE A 22 -24.60 10.58 22.48
CA PHE A 22 -23.57 11.14 21.62
C PHE A 22 -23.03 10.03 20.72
N SER A 23 -23.61 9.91 19.52
CA SER A 23 -23.01 9.10 18.45
C SER A 23 -21.69 9.77 18.04
N SER A 24 -20.58 9.23 18.51
CA SER A 24 -19.25 9.59 18.01
C SER A 24 -19.19 9.20 16.54
N ALA A 25 -19.36 10.18 15.64
CA ALA A 25 -19.08 10.00 14.22
C ALA A 25 -17.59 9.66 14.07
N SER A 26 -17.30 8.39 13.82
CA SER A 26 -15.98 7.97 13.37
C SER A 26 -15.76 8.60 12.00
N MET A 27 -14.96 9.67 11.97
CA MET A 27 -14.46 10.17 10.69
C MET A 27 -13.63 9.05 10.07
N ALA A 28 -14.11 8.48 8.98
CA ALA A 28 -13.30 7.64 8.13
C ALA A 28 -12.18 8.52 7.58
N GLN A 29 -11.04 8.55 8.26
CA GLN A 29 -9.83 9.17 7.74
C GLN A 29 -9.60 8.53 6.37
N SER A 30 -9.65 9.32 5.29
CA SER A 30 -9.30 8.83 3.97
C SER A 30 -7.91 8.23 4.08
N ALA A 31 -7.78 6.92 3.87
CA ALA A 31 -6.49 6.26 3.96
C ALA A 31 -5.55 6.91 2.95
N GLN A 32 -4.40 7.38 3.42
CA GLN A 32 -3.36 7.98 2.59
C GLN A 32 -2.20 6.98 2.50
N PRO A 33 -2.30 5.95 1.65
CA PRO A 33 -1.40 4.80 1.73
C PRO A 33 0.05 5.16 1.40
N PHE A 34 0.28 6.20 0.60
CA PHE A 34 1.62 6.66 0.27
C PHE A 34 2.12 7.75 1.21
N ALA A 35 1.36 8.11 2.25
CA ALA A 35 1.78 9.10 3.23
C ALA A 35 3.14 8.72 3.84
N GLY A 36 4.03 9.70 3.90
CA GLY A 36 5.38 9.48 4.38
C GLY A 36 6.27 8.69 3.42
N MET A 37 5.88 8.32 2.20
CA MET A 37 6.80 7.66 1.26
C MET A 37 7.66 8.66 0.45
N SER A 38 7.21 9.91 0.31
CA SER A 38 7.91 10.95 -0.47
C SER A 38 9.38 11.08 -0.07
N GLY A 39 10.27 11.25 -1.04
CA GLY A 39 11.71 11.41 -0.84
C GLY A 39 12.55 10.35 -1.55
N VAL A 40 13.81 10.25 -1.13
CA VAL A 40 14.80 9.37 -1.74
C VAL A 40 15.11 8.19 -0.83
N TRP A 41 15.21 7.02 -1.45
CA TRP A 41 15.45 5.75 -0.79
C TRP A 41 16.61 5.06 -1.50
N SER A 42 17.48 4.41 -0.74
CA SER A 42 18.57 3.63 -1.31
C SER A 42 18.85 2.38 -0.50
N GLY A 43 19.44 1.38 -1.15
CA GLY A 43 19.77 0.16 -0.46
C GLY A 43 20.31 -0.91 -1.38
N LYS A 44 20.29 -2.14 -0.88
CA LYS A 44 20.94 -3.28 -1.48
C LYS A 44 20.04 -4.51 -1.39
N GLY A 45 20.39 -5.53 -2.16
CA GLY A 45 19.64 -6.75 -2.22
C GLY A 45 20.33 -7.83 -3.06
N SER A 46 19.53 -8.80 -3.49
CA SER A 46 19.91 -9.77 -4.51
C SER A 46 18.92 -9.76 -5.67
N ILE A 47 19.42 -10.05 -6.86
CA ILE A 47 18.64 -10.31 -8.08
C ILE A 47 18.79 -11.78 -8.46
N SER A 48 17.74 -12.36 -9.02
CA SER A 48 17.73 -13.71 -9.60
C SER A 48 17.37 -13.62 -11.08
N LEU A 49 18.17 -14.28 -11.91
CA LEU A 49 18.06 -14.26 -13.36
C LEU A 49 17.73 -15.65 -13.90
N GLU A 50 17.36 -15.69 -15.18
CA GLU A 50 17.23 -16.90 -15.96
C GLU A 50 18.53 -17.73 -15.93
N GLY A 51 18.39 -19.06 -15.99
CA GLY A 51 19.52 -19.97 -15.79
C GLY A 51 19.97 -20.12 -14.33
N GLY A 52 19.34 -19.41 -13.38
CA GLY A 52 19.56 -19.58 -11.94
C GLY A 52 20.66 -18.70 -11.34
N ALA A 53 21.27 -17.81 -12.13
CA ALA A 53 22.26 -16.86 -11.64
C ALA A 53 21.66 -15.94 -10.56
N LYS A 54 22.47 -15.64 -9.53
CA LYS A 54 22.12 -14.72 -8.45
C LYS A 54 23.26 -13.75 -8.22
N GLU A 55 22.91 -12.47 -8.16
CA GLU A 55 23.89 -11.40 -8.03
C GLU A 55 23.48 -10.42 -6.93
N ALA A 56 24.46 -9.71 -6.37
CA ALA A 56 24.17 -8.57 -5.52
C ALA A 56 23.64 -7.41 -6.38
N ILE A 57 22.64 -6.69 -5.88
CA ILE A 57 22.06 -5.54 -6.57
C ILE A 57 22.02 -4.32 -5.64
N ARG A 58 22.29 -3.14 -6.18
CA ARG A 58 22.12 -1.86 -5.48
C ARG A 58 20.98 -1.09 -6.13
N CYS A 59 20.15 -0.45 -5.32
CA CYS A 59 18.97 0.27 -5.79
C CYS A 59 18.90 1.67 -5.20
N ARG A 60 18.39 2.61 -5.99
CA ARG A 60 17.98 3.95 -5.57
C ARG A 60 16.60 4.25 -6.15
N ALA A 61 15.67 4.64 -5.28
CA ALA A 61 14.32 5.04 -5.65
C ALA A 61 14.05 6.48 -5.25
N THR A 62 13.29 7.20 -6.06
CA THR A 62 12.76 8.53 -5.73
C THR A 62 11.26 8.50 -5.84
N TYR A 63 10.58 8.95 -4.79
CA TYR A 63 9.12 8.97 -4.67
C TYR A 63 8.63 10.41 -4.59
N ALA A 64 7.77 10.78 -5.53
CA ALA A 64 6.97 12.00 -5.47
C ALA A 64 5.53 11.60 -5.14
N VAL A 65 5.06 12.00 -3.96
CA VAL A 65 3.71 11.69 -3.48
C VAL A 65 2.85 12.94 -3.61
N ARG A 66 1.65 12.80 -4.20
CA ARG A 66 0.68 13.88 -4.29
C ARG A 66 0.24 14.33 -2.89
N ASN A 67 -0.13 15.60 -2.74
CA ASN A 67 -0.48 16.19 -1.44
C ASN A 67 -1.59 15.44 -0.67
N ASP A 68 -2.50 14.77 -1.39
CA ASP A 68 -3.56 13.95 -0.79
C ASP A 68 -3.07 12.56 -0.33
N GLY A 69 -1.82 12.18 -0.62
CA GLY A 69 -1.23 10.89 -0.24
C GLY A 69 -1.73 9.69 -1.06
N ASN A 70 -2.51 9.93 -2.12
CA ASN A 70 -3.20 8.89 -2.90
C ASN A 70 -2.62 8.67 -4.30
N ALA A 71 -1.58 9.40 -4.68
CA ALA A 71 -0.81 9.10 -5.88
C ALA A 71 0.68 9.15 -5.62
N LEU A 72 1.40 8.21 -6.25
CA LEU A 72 2.83 8.04 -6.17
C LEU A 72 3.40 7.99 -7.59
N GLN A 73 4.28 8.92 -7.90
CA GLN A 73 5.22 8.79 -9.01
C GLN A 73 6.55 8.27 -8.47
N GLN A 74 7.09 7.25 -9.12
CA GLN A 74 8.34 6.60 -8.74
C GLN A 74 9.32 6.63 -9.90
N THR A 75 10.60 6.86 -9.58
CA THR A 75 11.73 6.43 -10.40
C THR A 75 12.58 5.45 -9.59
N LEU A 76 13.03 4.36 -10.21
CA LEU A 76 13.82 3.31 -9.59
C LEU A 76 14.99 2.97 -10.51
N ARG A 77 16.20 3.00 -9.97
CA ARG A 77 17.39 2.52 -10.67
C ARG A 77 18.03 1.44 -9.83
N CYS A 78 18.21 0.28 -10.43
CA CYS A 78 18.93 -0.82 -9.82
C CYS A 78 20.03 -1.33 -10.76
N ALA A 79 21.18 -1.72 -10.20
CA ALA A 79 22.29 -2.28 -10.95
C ALA A 79 22.98 -3.41 -10.16
N SER A 80 23.18 -4.54 -10.83
CA SER A 80 24.05 -5.64 -10.44
C SER A 80 25.27 -5.70 -11.37
N ASP A 81 26.05 -6.77 -11.30
CA ASP A 81 27.25 -6.93 -12.13
C ASP A 81 26.88 -7.12 -13.62
N SER A 82 25.81 -7.87 -13.91
CA SER A 82 25.36 -8.14 -15.29
C SER A 82 24.02 -7.52 -15.66
N TYR A 83 23.25 -6.99 -14.70
CA TYR A 83 21.86 -6.59 -14.93
C TYR A 83 21.56 -5.17 -14.45
N LYS A 84 20.73 -4.46 -15.22
CA LYS A 84 20.29 -3.11 -14.92
C LYS A 84 18.77 -2.97 -15.09
N ILE A 85 18.16 -2.19 -14.22
CA ILE A 85 16.74 -1.82 -14.24
C ILE A 85 16.66 -0.30 -14.12
N GLU A 86 15.96 0.34 -15.05
CA GLU A 86 15.62 1.76 -14.98
C GLU A 86 14.11 1.93 -15.15
N LEU A 87 13.41 1.91 -14.03
CA LEU A 87 11.95 1.87 -13.99
C LEU A 87 11.37 3.22 -13.57
N THR A 88 10.28 3.60 -14.22
CA THR A 88 9.38 4.67 -13.79
C THR A 88 7.98 4.11 -13.60
N SER A 89 7.22 4.62 -12.64
CA SER A 89 5.82 4.25 -12.48
C SER A 89 4.97 5.40 -11.96
N ASN A 90 3.68 5.35 -12.25
CA ASN A 90 2.67 6.24 -11.71
C ASN A 90 1.55 5.35 -11.15
N VAL A 91 1.28 5.44 -9.86
CA VAL A 91 0.30 4.60 -9.16
C VAL A 91 -0.66 5.49 -8.39
N VAL A 92 -1.95 5.22 -8.52
CA VAL A 92 -3.03 5.86 -7.78
C VAL A 92 -3.66 4.82 -6.86
N ALA A 93 -4.03 5.27 -5.66
CA ALA A 93 -4.77 4.49 -4.69
C ALA A 93 -6.20 5.03 -4.55
N ASP A 94 -7.17 4.12 -4.52
CA ASP A 94 -8.58 4.40 -4.24
C ASP A 94 -9.14 3.29 -3.35
N GLY A 95 -9.57 3.63 -2.13
CA GLY A 95 -10.09 2.66 -1.17
C GLY A 95 -9.16 1.48 -0.86
N GLY A 96 -7.83 1.67 -0.99
CA GLY A 96 -6.83 0.61 -0.83
C GLY A 96 -6.58 -0.24 -2.08
N LYS A 97 -7.33 -0.05 -3.17
CA LYS A 97 -6.99 -0.60 -4.50
C LYS A 97 -5.93 0.28 -5.16
N LEU A 98 -4.97 -0.35 -5.82
CA LEU A 98 -3.90 0.31 -6.56
C LEU A 98 -4.11 0.08 -8.06
N THR A 99 -3.97 1.15 -8.84
CA THR A 99 -3.96 1.11 -10.31
C THR A 99 -2.91 2.06 -10.85
N GLY A 100 -2.37 1.81 -12.03
CA GLY A 100 -1.35 2.67 -12.60
C GLY A 100 -0.64 2.08 -13.80
N THR A 101 0.50 2.67 -14.12
CA THR A 101 1.37 2.24 -15.22
C THR A 101 2.83 2.23 -14.78
N TRP A 102 3.62 1.44 -15.50
CA TRP A 102 5.07 1.38 -15.33
C TRP A 102 5.76 1.35 -16.69
N SER A 103 7.01 1.79 -16.73
CA SER A 103 7.89 1.70 -17.88
C SER A 103 9.32 1.42 -17.41
N GLU A 104 10.00 0.51 -18.10
CA GLU A 104 11.39 0.16 -17.89
C GLU A 104 12.19 0.48 -19.17
N ALA A 105 13.17 1.36 -19.03
CA ALA A 105 13.84 1.97 -20.17
C ALA A 105 14.91 1.08 -20.82
N THR A 106 15.58 0.21 -20.06
CA THR A 106 16.69 -0.59 -20.61
C THR A 106 16.23 -1.67 -21.59
N ARG A 107 14.96 -2.09 -21.50
CA ARG A 107 14.32 -3.07 -22.40
C ARG A 107 13.16 -2.48 -23.20
N ASN A 108 12.88 -1.19 -23.03
CA ASN A 108 11.76 -0.49 -23.67
C ASN A 108 10.42 -1.22 -23.48
N VAL A 109 10.15 -1.63 -22.24
CA VAL A 109 8.92 -2.34 -21.87
C VAL A 109 8.07 -1.43 -20.99
N SER A 110 6.76 -1.46 -21.19
CA SER A 110 5.81 -0.74 -20.35
C SER A 110 4.50 -1.51 -20.25
N GLY A 111 3.76 -1.26 -19.18
CA GLY A 111 2.43 -1.81 -19.03
C GLY A 111 1.75 -1.35 -17.76
N ASP A 112 0.92 -2.22 -17.20
CA ASP A 112 -0.04 -1.85 -16.18
C ASP A 112 0.44 -2.25 -14.78
N VAL A 113 -0.02 -1.47 -13.80
CA VAL A 113 0.13 -1.75 -12.36
C VAL A 113 -1.27 -1.98 -11.80
N GLN A 114 -1.44 -3.09 -11.09
CA GLN A 114 -2.64 -3.37 -10.31
C GLN A 114 -2.25 -3.89 -8.94
N GLY A 115 -3.09 -3.69 -7.92
CA GLY A 115 -2.79 -4.23 -6.61
C GLY A 115 -3.69 -3.74 -5.51
N THR A 116 -3.24 -3.98 -4.28
CA THR A 116 -3.89 -3.53 -3.06
C THR A 116 -2.86 -3.06 -2.04
N THR A 117 -3.31 -2.23 -1.11
CA THR A 117 -2.50 -1.78 0.02
C THR A 117 -3.32 -1.72 1.29
N SER A 118 -2.68 -2.11 2.39
CA SER A 118 -3.24 -2.00 3.74
C SER A 118 -2.11 -1.96 4.76
N GLY A 119 -2.16 -1.00 5.69
CA GLY A 119 -1.24 -0.93 6.83
C GLY A 119 0.26 -0.89 6.45
N GLY A 120 0.62 -0.21 5.35
CA GLY A 120 2.01 -0.14 4.89
C GLY A 120 2.52 -1.39 4.17
N ARG A 121 1.63 -2.35 3.88
CA ARG A 121 1.88 -3.51 3.03
C ARG A 121 1.22 -3.29 1.68
N PHE A 122 2.00 -3.42 0.61
CA PHE A 122 1.56 -3.25 -0.78
C PHE A 122 1.77 -4.57 -1.51
N GLN A 123 0.71 -5.08 -2.12
CA GLN A 123 0.74 -6.26 -2.98
C GLN A 123 0.37 -5.80 -4.38
N VAL A 124 1.35 -5.85 -5.27
CA VAL A 124 1.26 -5.26 -6.60
C VAL A 124 1.60 -6.33 -7.63
N VAL A 125 0.86 -6.33 -8.73
CA VAL A 125 1.18 -7.06 -9.94
C VAL A 125 1.47 -6.04 -11.03
N VAL A 126 2.58 -6.24 -11.72
CA VAL A 126 2.89 -5.51 -12.95
C VAL A 126 2.87 -6.46 -14.13
N SER A 127 2.36 -6.01 -15.27
CA SER A 127 2.28 -6.84 -16.48
C SER A 127 2.60 -6.04 -17.74
N ALA A 128 3.13 -6.73 -18.75
CA ALA A 128 3.34 -6.23 -20.10
C ALA A 128 3.44 -7.41 -21.09
N GLY A 129 2.41 -7.62 -21.91
CA GLY A 129 2.37 -8.77 -22.81
C GLY A 129 2.46 -10.11 -22.06
N THR A 130 3.50 -10.90 -22.35
CA THR A 130 3.76 -12.19 -21.66
C THR A 130 4.52 -12.04 -20.35
N PHE A 131 5.06 -10.86 -20.05
CA PHE A 131 5.76 -10.58 -18.80
C PHE A 131 4.77 -10.25 -17.68
N SER A 132 5.01 -10.82 -16.50
CA SER A 132 4.28 -10.48 -15.27
C SER A 132 5.23 -10.55 -14.07
N ALA A 133 5.02 -9.69 -13.08
CA ALA A 133 5.73 -9.78 -11.82
C ALA A 133 4.86 -9.41 -10.61
N ASP A 134 4.91 -10.27 -9.60
CA ASP A 134 4.37 -10.02 -8.27
C ASP A 134 5.41 -9.26 -7.43
N LEU A 135 4.98 -8.15 -6.85
CA LEU A 135 5.76 -7.31 -5.95
C LEU A 135 5.06 -7.25 -4.60
N LEU A 136 5.83 -7.52 -3.55
CA LEU A 136 5.46 -7.28 -2.18
C LEU A 136 6.37 -6.21 -1.59
N LEU A 137 5.80 -5.06 -1.25
CA LEU A 137 6.48 -4.00 -0.50
C LEU A 137 5.92 -3.94 0.92
N THR A 138 6.79 -3.86 1.91
CA THR A 138 6.41 -3.58 3.30
C THR A 138 7.22 -2.41 3.83
N THR A 139 6.53 -1.38 4.31
CA THR A 139 7.13 -0.19 4.91
C THR A 139 7.14 -0.29 6.44
N ARG A 140 8.27 0.04 7.07
CA ARG A 140 8.40 0.17 8.53
C ARG A 140 9.27 1.37 8.86
N GLY A 141 8.65 2.48 9.27
CA GLY A 141 9.35 3.75 9.48
C GLY A 141 10.13 4.18 8.24
N ASN A 142 11.45 4.33 8.38
CA ASN A 142 12.36 4.70 7.29
C ASN A 142 12.96 3.49 6.54
N SER A 143 12.39 2.29 6.70
CA SER A 143 12.83 1.08 6.00
C SER A 143 11.73 0.49 5.13
N GLN A 144 12.12 -0.05 3.99
CA GLN A 144 11.25 -0.72 3.03
C GLN A 144 11.86 -2.05 2.62
N SER A 145 11.09 -3.13 2.71
CA SER A 145 11.44 -4.43 2.15
C SER A 145 10.63 -4.69 0.90
N VAL A 146 11.31 -5.01 -0.19
CA VAL A 146 10.72 -5.27 -1.51
C VAL A 146 11.11 -6.68 -1.93
N VAL A 147 10.11 -7.51 -2.21
CA VAL A 147 10.27 -8.85 -2.77
C VAL A 147 9.55 -8.90 -4.11
N ILE A 148 10.24 -9.36 -5.14
CA ILE A 148 9.72 -9.45 -6.50
C ILE A 148 9.88 -10.87 -7.02
N ARG A 149 8.87 -11.38 -7.71
CA ARG A 149 8.89 -12.64 -8.45
C ARG A 149 8.28 -12.41 -9.81
N SER A 150 8.90 -12.93 -10.87
CA SER A 150 8.46 -12.65 -12.24
C SER A 150 8.46 -13.88 -13.13
N THR A 151 7.66 -13.79 -14.19
CA THR A 151 7.55 -14.75 -15.28
C THR A 151 7.62 -14.03 -16.62
N GLY A 152 8.01 -14.74 -17.69
CA GLY A 152 8.02 -14.18 -19.04
C GLY A 152 9.24 -13.31 -19.40
N GLY A 153 10.36 -13.42 -18.69
CA GLY A 153 11.61 -12.72 -19.06
C GLY A 153 12.85 -13.23 -18.32
N GLU A 154 14.01 -12.62 -18.63
CA GLU A 154 15.32 -12.93 -18.02
C GLU A 154 15.35 -12.63 -16.52
N PHE A 155 14.70 -11.53 -16.10
CA PHE A 155 14.48 -11.24 -14.69
C PHE A 155 13.52 -12.26 -14.08
N LYS A 156 13.92 -12.92 -13.00
CA LYS A 156 13.08 -13.89 -12.25
C LYS A 156 12.65 -13.38 -10.87
N GLY A 157 13.36 -12.40 -10.31
CA GLY A 157 12.97 -11.78 -9.06
C GLY A 157 14.09 -11.01 -8.36
N ALA A 158 13.74 -10.35 -7.26
CA ALA A 158 14.68 -9.64 -6.41
C ALA A 158 14.22 -9.59 -4.96
N ASN A 159 15.17 -9.47 -4.04
CA ASN A 159 14.91 -9.17 -2.63
C ASN A 159 15.76 -7.97 -2.24
N ILE A 160 15.12 -6.84 -1.94
CA ILE A 160 15.79 -5.55 -1.75
C ILE A 160 15.31 -4.97 -0.42
N THR A 161 16.23 -4.39 0.34
CA THR A 161 15.90 -3.49 1.45
C THR A 161 16.35 -2.09 1.10
N LEU A 162 15.45 -1.12 1.18
CA LEU A 162 15.72 0.30 1.00
C LEU A 162 15.59 1.02 2.34
N THR A 163 16.38 2.06 2.51
CA THR A 163 16.30 2.97 3.65
C THR A 163 16.27 4.39 3.11
N ARG A 164 15.48 5.26 3.77
CA ARG A 164 15.43 6.68 3.44
C ARG A 164 16.82 7.31 3.62
N THR A 165 17.22 8.15 2.67
CA THR A 165 18.46 8.93 2.71
C THR A 165 18.18 10.42 2.83
#